data_AF-A0AAN6Y3K2-F1
#
_entry.id   AF-A0AAN6Y3K2-F1
#
_cell.length_a   1.000
_cell.length_b   1.000
_cell.length_c   1.000
_cell.angle_alpha   90.00
_cell.angle_beta   90.00
_cell.angle_gamma   90.00
#
_symmetry.space_group_name_H-M   'P 1'
#
loop_
_entity.id
_entity.type
_entity.pdbx_description
1 polymer ?
#
loop_
_entity_poly.entity_id
_entity_poly.type
_entity_poly.pdbx_seq_one_letter_code
_entity_poly.pdbx_strand_id
1 'polypeptide(L)'
;MSCVQDGIAEESFVGEQERRWRSKGARPAGTREKGIRYAWVDTCCIDKSSSAELSESINSKFKWYQPSEICYAFLEDWSPEWDWPDLSPLAYDEIWIQWIQSRLISSKPTTSEGDKGSPLKWFTRGWTLQELIAPAKVHFYDSKWSMRGSKSDDLVAEYLSGITGIRLDILVNGSELALCRVPIGQRMSWAAHRETTRTEDLAYCLLGIFQVNMPMLYGEGERAFLRLQEEIIKSSTDLSIFAWLQDPDDPDGYQELLSRDKDRGLLSRHPREFSLLRDCEPVTSRYIQTQEITTSNKGFRLHTCLFYYRPSPSYIWADCMGGTIT
;
A
#
# COMPACT_ATOMS: atom_id res chain seq x y z
N MET A 1 -2.28 8.78 11.69
CA MET A 1 -3.42 9.51 11.09
C MET A 1 -4.56 9.55 12.10
N SER A 2 -5.42 10.57 12.06
CA SER A 2 -6.69 10.59 12.81
C SER A 2 -7.83 10.64 11.81
N CYS A 3 -8.84 9.78 11.93
CA CYS A 3 -10.00 9.78 11.04
C CYS A 3 -11.27 10.10 11.80
N VAL A 4 -12.18 10.78 11.13
CA VAL A 4 -13.36 11.37 11.73
C VAL A 4 -14.60 10.89 11.00
N GLN A 5 -15.63 10.50 11.76
CA GLN A 5 -16.93 10.13 11.22
C GLN A 5 -18.00 11.09 11.74
N ASP A 6 -18.83 11.57 10.82
CA ASP A 6 -20.03 12.33 11.19
C ASP A 6 -21.19 11.32 11.36
N GLY A 7 -21.32 10.81 12.59
CA GLY A 7 -22.31 9.85 13.09
C GLY A 7 -23.09 8.97 12.10
N ILE A 8 -22.75 7.67 12.06
CA ILE A 8 -23.48 6.50 12.60
C ILE A 8 -22.41 5.41 12.74
N ALA A 9 -21.96 5.12 13.96
CA ALA A 9 -21.31 3.86 14.28
C ALA A 9 -22.34 3.02 15.04
N GLU A 10 -22.43 1.72 14.75
CA GLU A 10 -23.29 0.78 15.47
C GLU A 10 -23.11 0.95 16.99
N GLU A 11 -24.21 0.84 17.75
CA GLU A 11 -24.24 1.05 19.22
C GLU A 11 -23.22 0.20 20.00
N SER A 12 -22.71 -0.89 19.40
CA SER A 12 -21.65 -1.75 19.94
C SER A 12 -20.25 -1.12 19.94
N PHE A 13 -19.98 -0.10 19.11
CA PHE A 13 -18.66 0.51 18.93
C PHE A 13 -18.34 1.61 19.96
N VAL A 14 -19.36 2.12 20.66
CA VAL A 14 -19.35 3.47 21.25
C VAL A 14 -18.94 3.49 22.73
N GLY A 15 -19.26 2.45 23.51
CA GLY A 15 -19.25 2.56 24.98
C GLY A 15 -17.87 2.65 25.64
N GLU A 16 -16.86 1.95 25.11
CA GLU A 16 -15.54 1.81 25.77
C GLU A 16 -14.45 2.65 25.10
N GLN A 17 -14.52 2.82 23.77
CA GLN A 17 -13.59 3.66 23.01
C GLN A 17 -13.79 5.16 23.30
N GLU A 18 -15.03 5.62 23.54
CA GLU A 18 -15.33 7.02 23.87
C GLU A 18 -14.68 7.46 25.20
N ARG A 19 -14.59 6.55 26.20
CA ARG A 19 -13.92 6.83 27.49
C ARG A 19 -12.42 7.02 27.36
N ARG A 20 -11.75 6.25 26.49
CA ARG A 20 -10.28 6.30 26.29
C ARG A 20 -9.83 7.53 25.50
N TRP A 21 -10.67 8.06 24.61
CA TRP A 21 -10.38 9.28 23.86
C TRP A 21 -10.41 10.54 24.75
N ARG A 22 -11.43 10.68 25.61
CA ARG A 22 -11.57 11.84 26.51
C ARG A 22 -10.43 11.97 27.52
N SER A 23 -9.77 10.87 27.90
CA SER A 23 -8.69 10.89 28.89
C SER A 23 -7.32 11.29 28.34
N LYS A 24 -7.10 11.31 27.02
CA LYS A 24 -5.77 11.49 26.41
C LYS A 24 -5.51 12.83 25.71
N GLY A 25 -6.47 13.76 25.70
CA GLY A 25 -6.22 15.18 25.33
C GLY A 25 -5.78 15.47 23.88
N ALA A 26 -5.70 14.48 23.00
CA ALA A 26 -5.32 14.66 21.60
C ALA A 26 -6.51 15.16 20.77
N ARG A 27 -6.68 16.48 20.67
CA ARG A 27 -7.69 17.09 19.80
C ARG A 27 -6.99 17.91 18.70
N PRO A 28 -7.10 17.52 17.42
CA PRO A 28 -6.61 18.34 16.31
C PRO A 28 -7.28 19.72 16.30
N ALA A 29 -6.50 20.76 16.01
CA ALA A 29 -7.02 22.11 15.77
C ALA A 29 -8.04 22.08 14.61
N GLY A 30 -9.23 22.66 14.79
CA GLY A 30 -10.31 22.71 13.78
C GLY A 30 -11.47 21.73 13.98
N THR A 31 -11.39 20.77 14.91
CA THR A 31 -12.49 19.81 15.16
C THR A 31 -13.74 20.43 15.81
N ARG A 32 -13.59 21.56 16.53
CA ARG A 32 -14.72 22.27 17.17
C ARG A 32 -15.62 22.99 16.18
N GLU A 33 -15.07 23.46 15.07
CA GLU A 33 -15.80 24.31 14.12
C GLU A 33 -16.63 23.49 13.12
N LYS A 34 -16.30 22.20 12.94
CA LYS A 34 -16.95 21.32 11.95
C LYS A 34 -18.03 20.39 12.53
N GLY A 35 -18.43 20.53 13.80
CA GLY A 35 -19.48 19.69 14.40
C GLY A 35 -19.10 18.22 14.62
N ILE A 36 -17.82 17.88 14.56
CA ILE A 36 -17.30 16.51 14.62
C ILE A 36 -17.63 15.86 15.98
N ARG A 37 -18.41 14.78 15.94
CA ARG A 37 -18.84 14.04 17.14
C ARG A 37 -17.84 12.98 17.60
N TYR A 38 -17.23 12.26 16.66
CA TYR A 38 -16.33 11.14 16.95
C TYR A 38 -15.06 11.19 16.10
N ALA A 39 -13.94 10.81 16.72
CA ALA A 39 -12.64 10.69 16.06
C ALA A 39 -11.97 9.38 16.49
N TRP A 40 -11.31 8.73 15.54
CA TRP A 40 -10.58 7.49 15.72
C TRP A 40 -9.09 7.72 15.40
N VAL A 41 -8.23 7.24 16.29
CA VAL A 41 -6.77 7.30 16.14
C VAL A 41 -6.21 5.96 16.62
N ASP A 42 -5.58 5.22 15.72
CA ASP A 42 -5.09 3.85 15.95
C ASP A 42 -4.33 3.72 17.27
N THR A 43 -3.43 4.67 17.56
CA THR A 43 -2.55 4.64 18.73
C THR A 43 -3.29 4.68 20.07
N CYS A 44 -4.51 5.24 20.12
CA CYS A 44 -5.30 5.29 21.34
C CYS A 44 -6.56 4.42 21.32
N CYS A 45 -7.07 4.07 20.14
CA CYS A 45 -8.34 3.37 19.98
C CYS A 45 -8.18 1.85 19.86
N ILE A 46 -6.99 1.33 19.54
CA ILE A 46 -6.75 -0.12 19.46
C ILE A 46 -6.05 -0.60 20.73
N ASP A 47 -6.70 -1.51 21.47
CA ASP A 47 -6.06 -2.22 22.58
C ASP A 47 -5.06 -3.26 22.08
N LYS A 48 -3.79 -2.88 22.03
CA LYS A 48 -2.70 -3.78 21.63
C LYS A 48 -2.42 -4.90 22.63
N SER A 49 -3.02 -4.87 23.83
CA SER A 49 -2.92 -5.96 24.81
C SER A 49 -3.91 -7.09 24.57
N SER A 50 -5.01 -6.81 23.85
CA SER A 50 -6.00 -7.79 23.43
C SER A 50 -5.68 -8.28 22.01
N SER A 51 -5.22 -9.52 21.87
CA SER A 51 -4.91 -10.10 20.55
C SER A 51 -6.15 -10.21 19.66
N ALA A 52 -7.33 -10.46 20.25
CA ALA A 52 -8.60 -10.51 19.54
C ALA A 52 -8.98 -9.13 18.96
N GLU A 53 -8.95 -8.08 19.80
CA GLU A 53 -9.26 -6.72 19.36
C GLU A 53 -8.24 -6.20 18.34
N LEU A 54 -6.96 -6.50 18.53
CA LEU A 54 -5.90 -6.14 17.58
C LEU A 54 -6.14 -6.80 16.21
N SER A 55 -6.46 -8.09 16.20
CA SER A 55 -6.75 -8.83 14.97
C SER A 55 -7.99 -8.31 14.26
N GLU A 56 -9.07 -8.05 15.00
CA GLU A 56 -10.29 -7.47 14.46
C GLU A 56 -10.03 -6.07 13.87
N SER A 57 -9.28 -5.24 14.61
CA SER A 57 -8.96 -3.87 14.20
C SER A 57 -8.11 -3.82 12.93
N ILE A 58 -7.07 -4.65 12.84
CA ILE A 58 -6.20 -4.70 11.65
C ILE A 58 -7.00 -5.14 10.42
N ASN A 59 -7.83 -6.17 10.55
CA ASN A 59 -8.67 -6.67 9.44
C ASN A 59 -9.80 -5.70 9.04
N SER A 60 -10.12 -4.72 9.89
CA SER A 60 -11.24 -3.78 9.66
C SER A 60 -10.79 -2.35 9.35
N LYS A 61 -9.51 -2.03 9.54
CA LYS A 61 -8.95 -0.66 9.44
C LYS A 61 -9.33 0.05 8.14
N PHE A 62 -9.20 -0.62 6.99
CA PHE A 62 -9.59 -0.05 5.69
C PHE A 62 -11.08 0.29 5.63
N LYS A 63 -11.94 -0.63 6.08
CA LYS A 63 -13.40 -0.45 6.12
C LYS A 63 -13.83 0.68 7.06
N TRP A 64 -13.03 1.00 8.08
CA TRP A 64 -13.31 2.12 8.97
C TRP A 64 -12.90 3.47 8.38
N TYR A 65 -11.83 3.50 7.57
CA TYR A 65 -11.40 4.71 6.89
C TYR A 65 -12.28 5.08 5.70
N GLN A 66 -12.79 4.11 4.96
CA GLN A 66 -13.60 4.35 3.77
C GLN A 66 -14.84 5.23 4.00
N PRO A 67 -15.68 5.01 5.03
CA PRO A 67 -16.83 5.86 5.33
C PRO A 67 -16.48 7.07 6.21
N SER A 68 -15.20 7.34 6.46
CA SER A 68 -14.82 8.54 7.21
C SER A 68 -15.18 9.80 6.43
N GLU A 69 -15.73 10.80 7.13
CA GLU A 69 -16.04 12.10 6.52
C GLU A 69 -14.75 12.80 6.11
N ILE A 70 -13.71 12.67 6.95
CA ILE A 70 -12.39 13.24 6.71
C ILE A 70 -11.33 12.52 7.54
N CYS A 71 -10.14 12.39 6.97
CA CYS A 71 -8.95 12.00 7.70
C CYS A 71 -7.89 13.12 7.72
N TYR A 72 -7.17 13.17 8.83
CA TYR A 72 -6.10 14.13 9.11
C TYR A 72 -4.76 13.40 9.18
N ALA A 73 -3.89 13.70 8.23
CA ALA A 73 -2.50 13.24 8.21
C ALA A 73 -1.60 14.33 8.81
N PHE A 74 -1.00 14.06 9.97
CA PHE A 74 0.00 14.93 10.58
C PHE A 74 1.40 14.42 10.22
N LEU A 75 2.22 15.29 9.66
CA LEU A 75 3.55 15.00 9.14
C LEU A 75 4.57 15.76 10.00
N GLU A 76 5.03 15.10 11.05
CA GLU A 76 5.94 15.68 12.06
C GLU A 76 7.27 16.14 11.48
N ASP A 77 7.74 15.48 10.42
CA ASP A 77 8.97 15.80 9.70
C ASP A 77 8.76 16.76 8.52
N TRP A 78 7.57 17.37 8.40
CA TRP A 78 7.31 18.44 7.44
C TRP A 78 7.65 19.81 8.04
N SER A 79 8.71 20.42 7.51
CA SER A 79 9.11 21.79 7.84
C SER A 79 8.10 22.83 7.33
N PRO A 80 7.66 23.81 8.14
CA PRO A 80 6.71 24.85 7.69
C PRO A 80 7.18 25.65 6.46
N GLU A 81 8.49 25.68 6.21
CA GLU A 81 9.15 26.33 5.07
C GLU A 81 8.95 25.59 3.74
N TRP A 82 8.53 24.32 3.77
CA TRP A 82 8.41 23.48 2.58
C TRP A 82 6.98 23.44 2.07
N ASP A 83 6.79 23.59 0.76
CA ASP A 83 5.49 23.44 0.13
C ASP A 83 5.43 22.25 -0.83
N TRP A 84 4.22 21.89 -1.25
CA TRP A 84 4.06 20.93 -2.34
C TRP A 84 4.75 21.46 -3.59
N PRO A 85 5.63 20.68 -4.24
CA PRO A 85 6.26 21.14 -5.47
C PRO A 85 5.23 21.26 -6.58
N ASP A 86 5.22 22.39 -7.28
CA ASP A 86 4.44 22.55 -8.50
C ASP A 86 5.12 21.75 -9.63
N LEU A 87 4.43 20.73 -10.13
CA LEU A 87 4.93 19.87 -11.20
C LEU A 87 4.53 20.36 -12.60
N SER A 88 3.71 21.42 -12.69
CA SER A 88 3.26 22.00 -13.96
C SER A 88 4.37 22.49 -14.90
N PRO A 89 5.55 22.98 -14.43
CA PRO A 89 6.60 23.46 -15.33
C PRO A 89 7.53 22.37 -15.85
N LEU A 90 7.48 21.15 -15.30
CA LEU A 90 8.40 20.07 -15.66
C LEU A 90 7.68 19.12 -16.63
N ALA A 91 8.03 19.25 -17.91
CA ALA A 91 7.86 18.14 -18.84
C ALA A 91 8.41 16.86 -18.17
N TYR A 92 7.68 15.77 -18.36
CA TYR A 92 7.87 14.42 -17.81
C TYR A 92 9.27 13.84 -18.12
N ASP A 93 10.35 14.44 -17.61
CA ASP A 93 11.71 13.94 -17.81
C ASP A 93 11.99 12.85 -16.79
N GLU A 94 12.59 11.74 -17.25
CA GLU A 94 13.07 10.60 -16.45
C GLU A 94 13.86 11.02 -15.18
N ILE A 95 14.46 12.21 -15.22
CA ILE A 95 15.21 12.86 -14.14
C ILE A 95 14.34 13.10 -12.90
N TRP A 96 13.03 13.37 -13.02
CA TRP A 96 12.15 13.61 -11.86
C TRP A 96 11.77 12.32 -11.13
N ILE A 97 11.48 11.24 -11.87
CA ILE A 97 11.26 9.92 -11.26
C ILE A 97 12.55 9.47 -10.57
N GLN A 98 13.70 9.67 -11.20
CA GLN A 98 15.00 9.42 -10.57
C GLN A 98 15.24 10.31 -9.34
N TRP A 99 14.82 11.57 -9.36
CA TRP A 99 14.89 12.49 -8.20
C TRP A 99 13.99 12.07 -7.03
N ILE A 100 12.76 11.61 -7.32
CA ILE A 100 11.83 11.08 -6.32
C ILE A 100 12.37 9.76 -5.76
N GLN A 101 12.79 8.85 -6.63
CA GLN A 101 13.34 7.54 -6.24
C GLN A 101 14.63 7.69 -5.44
N SER A 102 15.57 8.55 -5.88
CA SER A 102 16.80 8.83 -5.13
C SER A 102 16.53 9.45 -3.76
N ARG A 103 15.46 10.23 -3.59
CA ARG A 103 15.03 10.72 -2.28
C ARG A 103 14.36 9.64 -1.44
N LEU A 104 13.44 8.86 -2.01
CA LEU A 104 12.76 7.76 -1.33
C LEU A 104 13.71 6.63 -0.90
N ILE A 105 14.81 6.42 -1.63
CA ILE A 105 15.74 5.30 -1.45
C ILE A 105 17.03 5.73 -0.70
N SER A 106 17.38 7.02 -0.64
CA SER A 106 18.58 7.46 0.10
C SER A 106 18.39 7.37 1.62
N SER A 107 18.93 6.30 2.19
CA SER A 107 18.97 6.02 3.63
C SER A 107 20.06 6.79 4.39
N LYS A 108 20.71 7.80 3.81
CA LYS A 108 21.74 8.59 4.51
C LYS A 108 21.57 10.11 4.31
N PRO A 109 21.39 10.89 5.39
CA PRO A 109 21.55 12.33 5.32
C PRO A 109 23.04 12.63 5.17
N THR A 110 23.45 13.07 3.99
CA THR A 110 24.78 13.68 3.82
C THR A 110 24.73 15.09 4.39
N THR A 111 25.35 15.26 5.55
CA THR A 111 25.63 16.55 6.18
C THR A 111 26.54 17.39 5.28
N SER A 112 25.95 18.10 4.33
CA SER A 112 26.56 19.26 3.69
C SER A 112 25.48 20.32 3.49
N GLU A 113 25.81 21.57 3.80
CA GLU A 113 24.94 22.74 3.68
C GLU A 113 24.31 22.79 2.29
N GLY A 114 23.00 22.50 2.23
CA GLY A 114 22.27 22.23 0.99
C GLY A 114 21.35 21.01 1.05
N ASP A 115 21.25 20.34 2.22
CA ASP A 115 20.41 19.17 2.45
C ASP A 115 18.91 19.47 2.21
N LYS A 116 18.49 19.32 0.96
CA LYS A 116 17.11 19.46 0.50
C LYS A 116 16.32 18.18 0.87
N GLY A 117 16.08 18.02 2.16
CA GLY A 117 15.04 17.21 2.81
C GLY A 117 14.94 15.74 2.41
N SER A 118 15.12 14.83 3.37
CA SER A 118 14.66 13.45 3.24
C SER A 118 13.16 13.40 2.90
N PRO A 119 12.69 12.37 2.16
CA PRO A 119 11.26 12.16 1.93
C PRO A 119 10.53 12.10 3.26
N LEU A 120 9.32 12.65 3.30
CA LEU A 120 8.48 12.60 4.51
C LEU A 120 8.23 11.13 4.87
N LYS A 121 8.58 10.73 6.09
CA LYS A 121 8.46 9.36 6.60
C LYS A 121 7.05 8.81 6.50
N TRP A 122 6.05 9.69 6.45
CA TRP A 122 4.68 9.26 6.25
C TRP A 122 4.51 8.47 4.95
N PHE A 123 5.18 8.83 3.86
CA PHE A 123 5.05 8.14 2.57
C PHE A 123 5.80 6.79 2.49
N THR A 124 6.77 6.57 3.38
CA THR A 124 7.54 5.32 3.43
C THR A 124 7.00 4.34 4.46
N ARG A 125 6.06 4.69 5.33
CA ARG A 125 5.46 3.75 6.30
C ARG A 125 4.46 2.81 5.62
N GLY A 126 4.46 1.52 5.96
CA GLY A 126 3.48 0.55 5.42
C GLY A 126 2.01 0.94 5.63
N TRP A 127 1.63 1.17 6.88
CA TRP A 127 0.23 1.44 7.28
C TRP A 127 -0.40 2.69 6.67
N THR A 128 0.41 3.68 6.29
CA THR A 128 -0.11 4.93 5.73
C THR A 128 -0.65 4.77 4.31
N LEU A 129 -0.39 3.62 3.66
CA LEU A 129 -0.94 3.32 2.34
C LEU A 129 -2.46 3.18 2.38
N GLN A 130 -2.96 2.39 3.34
CA GLN A 130 -4.40 2.26 3.58
C GLN A 130 -5.01 3.58 4.04
N GLU A 131 -4.29 4.33 4.87
CA GLU A 131 -4.69 5.66 5.34
C GLU A 131 -4.82 6.66 4.18
N LEU A 132 -4.03 6.50 3.11
CA LEU A 132 -4.10 7.34 1.92
C LEU A 132 -5.25 6.95 0.98
N ILE A 133 -5.37 5.65 0.70
CA ILE A 133 -6.26 5.12 -0.34
C ILE A 133 -7.71 5.07 0.14
N ALA A 134 -7.96 4.51 1.33
CA ALA A 134 -9.31 4.19 1.79
C ALA A 134 -10.24 5.41 1.94
N PRO A 135 -9.86 6.50 2.63
CA PRO A 135 -10.77 7.61 2.85
C PRO A 135 -10.90 8.50 1.60
N ALA A 136 -12.09 9.04 1.33
CA ALA A 136 -12.29 9.97 0.21
C ALA A 136 -11.53 11.29 0.41
N LYS A 137 -11.49 11.81 1.65
CA LYS A 137 -10.86 13.10 2.00
C LYS A 137 -9.71 12.90 2.97
N VAL A 138 -8.53 13.40 2.61
CA VAL A 138 -7.36 13.46 3.50
C VAL A 138 -6.81 14.88 3.48
N HIS A 139 -6.69 15.50 4.66
CA HIS A 139 -5.98 16.76 4.81
C HIS A 139 -4.60 16.52 5.44
N PHE A 140 -3.59 17.12 4.84
CA PHE A 140 -2.20 17.04 5.29
C PHE A 140 -1.85 18.27 6.14
N TYR A 141 -1.18 18.03 7.26
CA TYR A 141 -0.78 19.04 8.24
C TYR A 141 0.70 18.92 8.54
N ASP A 142 1.40 20.06 8.60
CA ASP A 142 2.81 20.10 8.96
C ASP A 142 3.07 19.94 10.47
N SER A 143 4.34 19.98 10.86
CA SER A 143 4.82 19.91 12.26
C SER A 143 4.25 20.99 13.20
N LYS A 144 3.65 22.06 12.66
CA LYS A 144 2.99 23.14 13.42
C LYS A 144 1.47 23.06 13.37
N TRP A 145 0.91 21.97 12.85
CA TRP A 145 -0.53 21.82 12.60
C TRP A 145 -1.08 22.88 11.64
N SER A 146 -0.26 23.35 10.70
CA SER A 146 -0.75 24.17 9.59
C SER A 146 -1.20 23.26 8.46
N MET A 147 -2.39 23.51 7.92
CA MET A 147 -2.90 22.74 6.78
C MET A 147 -2.04 23.04 5.54
N ARG A 148 -1.49 21.99 4.92
CA ARG A 148 -0.64 22.08 3.72
C ARG A 148 -1.38 21.78 2.44
N GLY A 149 -2.49 21.05 2.51
CA GLY A 149 -3.29 20.70 1.34
C GLY A 149 -4.21 19.51 1.60
N SER A 150 -5.04 19.23 0.61
CA SER A 150 -5.95 18.09 0.55
C SER A 150 -5.50 17.11 -0.52
N LYS A 151 -5.76 15.82 -0.30
CA LYS A 151 -5.58 14.77 -1.33
C LYS A 151 -6.35 15.07 -2.63
N SER A 152 -7.43 15.85 -2.54
CA SER A 152 -8.25 16.24 -3.68
C SER A 152 -7.73 17.48 -4.44
N ASP A 153 -6.69 18.14 -3.93
CA ASP A 153 -6.08 19.28 -4.63
C ASP A 153 -5.19 18.74 -5.77
N ASP A 154 -5.30 19.31 -6.98
CA ASP A 154 -4.63 18.77 -8.18
C ASP A 154 -3.11 18.61 -8.00
N LEU A 155 -2.43 19.66 -7.53
CA LEU A 155 -0.99 19.65 -7.27
C LEU A 155 -0.59 18.57 -6.25
N VAL A 156 -1.41 18.37 -5.21
CA VAL A 156 -1.16 17.37 -4.17
C VAL A 156 -1.39 15.97 -4.73
N ALA A 157 -2.47 15.76 -5.47
CA ALA A 157 -2.79 14.48 -6.09
C ALA A 157 -1.72 14.05 -7.10
N GLU A 158 -1.22 14.97 -7.93
CA GLU A 158 -0.12 14.73 -8.87
C GLU A 158 1.17 14.33 -8.16
N TYR A 159 1.54 15.06 -7.10
CA TYR A 159 2.70 14.71 -6.30
C TYR A 159 2.55 13.34 -5.63
N LEU A 160 1.40 13.06 -5.01
CA LEU A 160 1.09 11.78 -4.39
C LEU A 160 1.15 10.63 -5.40
N SER A 161 0.59 10.80 -6.60
CA SER A 161 0.68 9.83 -7.70
C SER A 161 2.13 9.58 -8.11
N GLY A 162 2.93 10.66 -8.23
CA GLY A 162 4.35 10.60 -8.55
C GLY A 162 5.14 9.71 -7.59
N ILE A 163 4.99 9.95 -6.27
CA ILE A 163 5.76 9.25 -5.23
C ILE A 163 5.25 7.84 -4.92
N THR A 164 3.93 7.60 -5.02
CA THR A 164 3.33 6.32 -4.61
C THR A 164 3.14 5.34 -5.77
N GLY A 165 3.12 5.84 -7.01
CA GLY A 165 2.72 5.06 -8.17
C GLY A 165 1.22 4.76 -8.26
N ILE A 166 0.41 5.38 -7.40
CA ILE A 166 -1.05 5.21 -7.42
C ILE A 166 -1.64 6.20 -8.43
N ARG A 167 -2.41 5.70 -9.39
CA ARG A 167 -3.09 6.54 -10.38
C ARG A 167 -4.04 7.56 -9.73
N LEU A 168 -4.19 8.72 -10.35
CA LEU A 168 -5.02 9.83 -9.84
C LEU A 168 -6.48 9.42 -9.63
N ASP A 169 -7.03 8.60 -10.53
CA ASP A 169 -8.41 8.11 -10.42
C ASP A 169 -8.61 7.24 -9.18
N ILE A 170 -7.60 6.47 -8.76
CA ILE A 170 -7.62 5.69 -7.53
C ILE A 170 -7.38 6.56 -6.29
N LEU A 171 -6.49 7.55 -6.36
CA LEU A 171 -6.25 8.45 -5.21
C LEU A 171 -7.48 9.28 -4.85
N VAL A 172 -8.17 9.82 -5.85
CA VAL A 172 -9.30 10.73 -5.66
C VAL A 172 -10.62 9.97 -5.49
N ASN A 173 -10.81 8.84 -6.19
CA ASN A 173 -12.07 8.08 -6.20
C ASN A 173 -11.92 6.63 -5.71
N GLY A 174 -10.94 6.36 -4.84
CA GLY A 174 -10.51 5.03 -4.36
C GLY A 174 -11.56 4.22 -3.60
N SER A 175 -12.64 3.84 -4.26
CA SER A 175 -13.62 2.88 -3.75
C SER A 175 -13.08 1.45 -3.85
N GLU A 176 -13.61 0.54 -3.04
CA GLU A 176 -13.33 -0.91 -3.15
C GLU A 176 -13.57 -1.42 -4.58
N LEU A 177 -14.60 -0.91 -5.27
CA LEU A 177 -14.90 -1.25 -6.66
C LEU A 177 -13.81 -0.81 -7.64
N ALA A 178 -13.20 0.35 -7.39
CA ALA A 178 -12.09 0.83 -8.20
C ALA A 178 -10.86 -0.08 -7.98
N LEU A 179 -10.57 -0.44 -6.72
CA LEU A 179 -9.46 -1.34 -6.38
C LEU A 179 -9.59 -2.73 -7.00
N CYS A 180 -10.80 -3.29 -7.10
CA CYS A 180 -11.04 -4.60 -7.72
C CYS A 180 -10.64 -4.65 -9.21
N ARG A 181 -10.55 -3.50 -9.89
CA ARG A 181 -10.14 -3.42 -11.31
C ARG A 181 -8.65 -3.23 -11.50
N VAL A 182 -7.92 -2.92 -10.43
CA VAL A 182 -6.47 -2.71 -10.45
C VAL A 182 -5.78 -4.07 -10.32
N PRO A 183 -4.86 -4.42 -11.23
CA PRO A 183 -4.09 -5.64 -11.14
C PRO A 183 -3.41 -5.80 -9.76
N ILE A 184 -3.37 -7.02 -9.23
CA ILE A 184 -2.71 -7.37 -7.97
C ILE A 184 -1.26 -6.88 -7.98
N GLY A 185 -0.53 -7.12 -9.07
CA GLY A 185 0.85 -6.71 -9.20
C GLY A 185 1.03 -5.18 -9.10
N GLN A 186 0.12 -4.41 -9.68
CA GLN A 186 0.11 -2.95 -9.56
C GLN A 186 -0.23 -2.50 -8.13
N ARG A 187 -1.18 -3.17 -7.46
CA ARG A 187 -1.47 -2.91 -6.03
C ARG A 187 -0.27 -3.24 -5.13
N MET A 188 0.46 -4.32 -5.42
CA MET A 188 1.69 -4.69 -4.70
C MET A 188 2.79 -3.63 -4.90
N SER A 189 2.90 -3.06 -6.11
CA SER A 189 3.92 -2.05 -6.41
C SER A 189 3.78 -0.78 -5.55
N TRP A 190 2.57 -0.43 -5.09
CA TRP A 190 2.34 0.71 -4.18
C TRP A 190 2.99 0.55 -2.81
N ALA A 191 3.36 -0.69 -2.45
CA ALA A 191 4.04 -1.03 -1.22
C ALA A 191 5.55 -1.32 -1.41
N ALA A 192 6.06 -1.25 -2.64
CA ALA A 192 7.42 -1.64 -2.99
C ALA A 192 8.51 -0.93 -2.17
N HIS A 193 8.32 0.37 -1.90
CA HIS A 193 9.26 1.22 -1.17
C HIS A 193 8.74 1.58 0.23
N ARG A 194 7.82 0.79 0.77
CA ARG A 194 7.30 0.97 2.12
C ARG A 194 8.02 0.07 3.10
N GLU A 195 8.17 0.57 4.32
CA GLU A 195 8.88 -0.05 5.42
C GLU A 195 7.96 -0.19 6.63
N THR A 196 8.17 -1.26 7.39
CA THR A 196 7.46 -1.55 8.62
C THR A 196 8.46 -1.90 9.72
N THR A 197 8.12 -1.60 10.97
CA THR A 197 8.99 -1.92 12.11
C THR A 197 9.05 -3.42 12.38
N ARG A 198 7.93 -4.12 12.22
CA ARG A 198 7.87 -5.58 12.26
C ARG A 198 7.78 -6.12 10.84
N THR A 199 8.48 -7.20 10.56
CA THR A 199 8.51 -7.81 9.22
C THR A 199 7.12 -8.25 8.77
N GLU A 200 6.34 -8.89 9.65
CA GLU A 200 4.98 -9.34 9.35
C GLU A 200 3.98 -8.21 9.07
N ASP A 201 4.21 -7.00 9.61
CA ASP A 201 3.34 -5.85 9.37
C ASP A 201 3.38 -5.41 7.89
N LEU A 202 4.42 -5.78 7.14
CA LEU A 202 4.48 -5.58 5.69
C LEU A 202 3.32 -6.26 4.97
N ALA A 203 2.89 -7.43 5.46
CA ALA A 203 1.71 -8.12 4.95
C ALA A 203 0.42 -7.54 5.55
N TYR A 204 0.38 -7.34 6.87
CA TYR A 204 -0.84 -6.92 7.56
C TYR A 204 -1.28 -5.50 7.19
N CYS A 205 -0.35 -4.63 6.82
CA CYS A 205 -0.67 -3.30 6.32
C CYS A 205 -1.27 -3.27 4.91
N LEU A 206 -1.44 -4.43 4.25
CA LEU A 206 -2.00 -4.54 2.90
C LEU A 206 -3.37 -5.23 2.84
N LEU A 207 -3.85 -5.81 3.94
CA LEU A 207 -5.08 -6.63 3.96
C LEU A 207 -6.28 -5.92 3.33
N GLY A 208 -6.50 -4.64 3.68
CA GLY A 208 -7.61 -3.87 3.14
C GLY A 208 -7.49 -3.53 1.66
N ILE A 209 -6.26 -3.30 1.15
CA ILE A 209 -6.01 -3.02 -0.27
C ILE A 209 -6.33 -4.24 -1.13
N PHE A 210 -6.06 -5.42 -0.58
CA PHE A 210 -6.35 -6.70 -1.22
C PHE A 210 -7.71 -7.29 -0.84
N GLN A 211 -8.45 -6.66 0.07
CA GLN A 211 -9.76 -7.09 0.58
C GLN A 211 -9.74 -8.54 1.10
N VAL A 212 -8.64 -8.93 1.75
CA VAL A 212 -8.47 -10.25 2.38
C VAL A 212 -8.57 -10.16 3.89
N ASN A 213 -8.86 -11.29 4.52
CA ASN A 213 -8.82 -11.45 5.97
C ASN A 213 -7.91 -12.62 6.32
N MET A 214 -7.05 -12.46 7.32
CA MET A 214 -6.22 -13.55 7.85
C MET A 214 -5.91 -13.36 9.33
N PRO A 215 -5.60 -14.43 10.08
CA PRO A 215 -5.14 -14.33 11.47
C PRO A 215 -3.78 -13.65 11.60
N MET A 216 -3.64 -12.76 12.60
CA MET A 216 -2.38 -12.09 12.92
C MET A 216 -1.49 -13.01 13.77
N LEU A 217 -0.38 -13.47 13.22
CA LEU A 217 0.59 -14.34 13.88
C LEU A 217 1.94 -13.62 14.03
N TYR A 218 2.02 -12.70 15.01
CA TYR A 218 3.27 -11.98 15.30
C TYR A 218 4.41 -12.96 15.66
N GLY A 219 5.56 -12.79 15.01
CA GLY A 219 6.70 -13.72 15.06
C GLY A 219 6.82 -14.67 13.87
N GLU A 220 5.90 -14.65 12.90
CA GLU A 220 6.02 -15.46 11.68
C GLU A 220 6.97 -14.88 10.62
N GLY A 221 7.38 -13.62 10.77
CA GLY A 221 8.31 -12.94 9.86
C GLY A 221 7.79 -12.85 8.43
N GLU A 222 8.66 -13.13 7.46
CA GLU A 222 8.35 -13.07 6.02
C GLU A 222 7.24 -14.04 5.58
N ARG A 223 6.94 -15.07 6.39
CA ARG A 223 5.84 -16.00 6.12
C ARG A 223 4.48 -15.30 6.08
N ALA A 224 4.32 -14.17 6.77
CA ALA A 224 3.10 -13.37 6.71
C ALA A 224 2.80 -12.91 5.28
N PHE A 225 3.83 -12.50 4.52
CA PHE A 225 3.67 -12.02 3.15
C PHE A 225 3.35 -13.15 2.15
N LEU A 226 3.88 -14.35 2.40
CA LEU A 226 3.48 -15.55 1.65
C LEU A 226 2.01 -15.89 1.89
N ARG A 227 1.58 -15.89 3.17
CA ARG A 227 0.16 -16.14 3.52
C ARG A 227 -0.78 -15.09 2.92
N LEU A 228 -0.37 -13.82 2.88
CA LEU A 228 -1.13 -12.77 2.20
C LEU A 228 -1.38 -13.14 0.73
N GLN A 229 -0.34 -13.54 -0.01
CA GLN A 229 -0.47 -13.96 -1.39
C GLN A 229 -1.36 -15.20 -1.54
N GLU A 230 -1.24 -16.17 -0.62
CA GLU A 230 -2.12 -17.36 -0.59
C GLU A 230 -3.60 -16.97 -0.41
N GLU A 231 -3.93 -16.05 0.50
CA GLU A 231 -5.30 -15.57 0.67
C GLU A 231 -5.82 -14.81 -0.55
N ILE A 232 -4.96 -14.02 -1.21
CA ILE A 232 -5.32 -13.31 -2.45
C ILE A 232 -5.67 -14.31 -3.56
N ILE A 233 -4.87 -15.37 -3.73
CA ILE A 233 -5.06 -16.39 -4.76
C ILE A 233 -6.36 -17.16 -4.57
N LYS A 234 -6.84 -17.33 -3.33
CA LYS A 234 -8.13 -18.01 -3.07
C LYS A 234 -9.33 -17.26 -3.66
N SER A 235 -9.22 -15.95 -3.90
CA SER A 235 -10.33 -15.09 -4.31
C SER A 235 -10.10 -14.36 -5.63
N SER A 236 -8.95 -14.58 -6.29
CA SER A 236 -8.58 -13.88 -7.53
C SER A 236 -7.91 -14.81 -8.54
N THR A 237 -8.21 -14.59 -9.83
CA THR A 237 -7.56 -15.25 -10.97
C THR A 237 -6.58 -14.34 -11.71
N ASP A 238 -6.22 -13.21 -11.10
CA ASP A 238 -5.32 -12.22 -11.69
C ASP A 238 -3.85 -12.69 -11.60
N LEU A 239 -3.27 -12.96 -12.77
CA LEU A 239 -1.93 -13.51 -12.94
C LEU A 239 -0.81 -12.52 -12.66
N SER A 240 -1.12 -11.23 -12.51
CA SER A 240 -0.12 -10.22 -12.16
C SER A 240 0.49 -10.47 -10.77
N ILE A 241 -0.13 -11.30 -9.92
CA ILE A 241 0.47 -11.75 -8.65
C ILE A 241 1.76 -12.55 -8.86
N PHE A 242 1.93 -13.18 -10.03
CA PHE A 242 3.14 -13.92 -10.36
C PHE A 242 4.16 -13.08 -11.13
N ALA A 243 3.79 -11.91 -11.64
CA ALA A 243 4.60 -11.09 -12.55
C ALA A 243 5.73 -10.29 -11.87
N TRP A 244 6.17 -10.73 -10.69
CA TRP A 244 7.24 -10.09 -9.94
C TRP A 244 8.62 -10.44 -10.52
N LEU A 245 9.59 -9.58 -10.28
CA LEU A 245 10.99 -9.80 -10.63
C LEU A 245 11.84 -9.77 -9.37
N GLN A 246 12.93 -10.54 -9.36
CA GLN A 246 13.87 -10.49 -8.26
C GLN A 246 14.28 -9.05 -7.97
N ASP A 247 14.30 -8.69 -6.70
CA ASP A 247 14.76 -7.38 -6.27
C ASP A 247 16.18 -7.13 -6.80
N PRO A 248 16.39 -6.12 -7.68
CA PRO A 248 17.71 -5.82 -8.21
C PRO A 248 18.68 -5.33 -7.13
N ASP A 249 18.18 -4.85 -5.99
CA ASP A 249 18.99 -4.39 -4.86
C ASP A 249 19.41 -5.53 -3.92
N ASP A 250 18.99 -6.78 -4.19
CA ASP A 250 19.41 -8.01 -3.50
C ASP A 250 20.28 -8.89 -4.43
N PRO A 251 21.57 -8.52 -4.64
CA PRO A 251 22.49 -9.29 -5.48
C PRO A 251 22.80 -10.68 -4.90
N ASP A 252 22.71 -10.84 -3.58
CA ASP A 252 22.85 -12.13 -2.90
C ASP A 252 21.71 -13.05 -3.32
N GLY A 253 20.49 -12.53 -3.49
CA GLY A 253 19.36 -13.29 -4.00
C GLY A 253 19.63 -13.95 -5.36
N TYR A 254 20.33 -13.31 -6.30
CA TYR A 254 20.64 -13.91 -7.60
C TYR A 254 21.71 -15.00 -7.48
N GLN A 255 22.71 -14.79 -6.62
CA GLN A 255 23.70 -15.81 -6.27
C GLN A 255 23.08 -16.99 -5.51
N GLU A 256 22.06 -16.74 -4.67
CA GLU A 256 21.27 -17.75 -3.97
C GLU A 256 20.44 -18.59 -4.94
N LEU A 257 19.88 -18.03 -6.01
CA LEU A 257 19.20 -18.78 -7.07
C LEU A 257 20.15 -19.72 -7.84
N LEU A 258 21.41 -19.30 -8.01
CA LEU A 258 22.44 -20.12 -8.64
C LEU A 258 22.97 -21.19 -7.67
N SER A 259 22.90 -20.94 -6.36
CA SER A 259 23.12 -21.97 -5.35
C SER A 259 21.95 -22.95 -5.37
N ARG A 260 22.19 -24.20 -5.79
CA ARG A 260 21.19 -25.29 -5.81
C ARG A 260 20.56 -25.61 -4.44
N ASP A 261 20.96 -24.95 -3.35
CA ASP A 261 20.54 -25.22 -1.98
C ASP A 261 19.38 -24.32 -1.49
N LYS A 262 18.93 -23.32 -2.26
CA LYS A 262 17.78 -22.47 -1.90
C LYS A 262 16.78 -22.36 -3.05
N ASP A 263 15.85 -23.31 -3.11
CA ASP A 263 14.72 -23.23 -4.03
C ASP A 263 13.91 -21.95 -3.76
N ARG A 264 13.78 -21.09 -4.78
CA ARG A 264 12.87 -19.95 -4.75
C ARG A 264 11.48 -20.43 -5.17
N GLY A 265 10.48 -20.14 -4.35
CA GLY A 265 9.09 -20.49 -4.63
C GLY A 265 8.46 -19.62 -5.72
N LEU A 266 7.23 -19.99 -6.09
CA LEU A 266 6.41 -19.26 -7.07
C LEU A 266 5.97 -17.86 -6.57
N LEU A 267 5.89 -17.67 -5.26
CA LEU A 267 5.42 -16.45 -4.62
C LEU A 267 6.58 -15.54 -4.24
N SER A 268 6.34 -14.23 -4.32
CA SER A 268 7.30 -13.21 -3.96
C SER A 268 7.57 -13.21 -2.46
N ARG A 269 8.77 -12.77 -2.03
CA ARG A 269 9.09 -12.58 -0.61
C ARG A 269 8.84 -11.15 -0.12
N HIS A 270 8.71 -10.18 -1.03
CA HIS A 270 8.61 -8.77 -0.67
C HIS A 270 7.89 -7.94 -1.77
N PRO A 271 7.03 -6.95 -1.43
CA PRO A 271 6.38 -6.07 -2.42
C PRO A 271 7.32 -5.34 -3.38
N ARG A 272 8.59 -5.16 -2.99
CA ARG A 272 9.64 -4.51 -3.79
C ARG A 272 9.90 -5.22 -5.13
N GLU A 273 9.66 -6.52 -5.17
CA GLU A 273 9.76 -7.36 -6.36
C GLU A 273 8.67 -7.03 -7.41
N PHE A 274 7.64 -6.27 -7.02
CA PHE A 274 6.59 -5.76 -7.90
C PHE A 274 6.83 -4.30 -8.31
N SER A 275 7.96 -3.68 -7.95
CA SER A 275 8.26 -2.25 -8.22
C SER A 275 8.10 -1.84 -9.69
N LEU A 276 8.35 -2.76 -10.62
CA LEU A 276 8.24 -2.53 -12.07
C LEU A 276 6.81 -2.68 -12.63
N LEU A 277 5.83 -3.05 -11.81
CA LEU A 277 4.44 -3.22 -12.23
C LEU A 277 3.56 -1.99 -12.01
N ARG A 278 4.16 -0.82 -11.76
CA ARG A 278 3.46 0.45 -11.59
C ARG A 278 2.46 0.75 -12.72
N ASP A 279 2.85 0.48 -13.96
CA ASP A 279 2.05 0.79 -15.16
C ASP A 279 1.48 -0.49 -15.81
N CYS A 280 1.33 -1.56 -15.02
CA CYS A 280 0.71 -2.80 -15.48
C CYS A 280 -0.80 -2.57 -15.69
N GLU A 281 -1.28 -2.84 -16.89
CA GLU A 281 -2.70 -2.74 -17.25
C GLU A 281 -3.30 -4.15 -17.45
N PRO A 282 -4.56 -4.38 -17.00
CA PRO A 282 -5.22 -5.66 -17.19
C PRO A 282 -5.49 -5.91 -18.68
N VAL A 283 -5.32 -7.15 -19.13
CA VAL A 283 -5.64 -7.50 -20.52
C VAL A 283 -7.16 -7.63 -20.67
N THR A 284 -7.80 -6.65 -21.30
CA THR A 284 -9.28 -6.52 -21.38
C THR A 284 -9.93 -7.27 -22.56
N SER A 285 -9.24 -8.26 -23.14
CA SER A 285 -9.79 -8.99 -24.29
C SER A 285 -10.92 -9.94 -23.86
N ARG A 286 -12.05 -9.89 -24.58
CA ARG A 286 -13.17 -10.83 -24.41
C ARG A 286 -12.80 -12.30 -24.66
N TYR A 287 -11.65 -12.54 -25.31
CA TYR A 287 -11.12 -13.87 -25.59
C TYR A 287 -10.17 -14.37 -24.49
N ILE A 288 -9.83 -13.51 -23.52
CA ILE A 288 -8.95 -13.82 -22.40
C ILE A 288 -9.84 -13.97 -21.18
N GLN A 289 -10.47 -15.14 -21.07
CA GLN A 289 -10.95 -15.59 -19.77
C GLN A 289 -9.72 -16.10 -19.02
N THR A 290 -9.28 -15.37 -18.01
CA THR A 290 -8.35 -15.93 -17.02
C THR A 290 -9.02 -17.17 -16.44
N GLN A 291 -8.38 -18.32 -16.63
CA GLN A 291 -8.94 -19.58 -16.17
C GLN A 291 -8.64 -19.78 -14.68
N GLU A 292 -9.19 -20.86 -14.14
CA GLU A 292 -9.07 -21.23 -12.73
C GLU A 292 -7.60 -21.37 -12.30
N ILE A 293 -7.24 -20.73 -11.19
CA ILE A 293 -6.01 -20.99 -10.46
C ILE A 293 -6.39 -21.96 -9.35
N THR A 294 -5.75 -23.13 -9.30
CA THR A 294 -5.98 -24.08 -8.21
C THR A 294 -4.69 -24.33 -7.44
N THR A 295 -4.80 -24.24 -6.12
CA THR A 295 -3.71 -24.51 -5.17
C THR A 295 -4.05 -25.77 -4.41
N SER A 296 -3.13 -26.73 -4.39
CA SER A 296 -3.26 -27.98 -3.62
C SER A 296 -1.98 -28.26 -2.83
N ASN A 297 -2.01 -29.26 -1.95
CA ASN A 297 -0.80 -29.77 -1.30
C ASN A 297 0.22 -30.39 -2.27
N LYS A 298 -0.14 -30.56 -3.56
CA LYS A 298 0.74 -31.02 -4.64
C LYS A 298 1.32 -29.86 -5.48
N GLY A 299 0.96 -28.62 -5.18
CA GLY A 299 1.43 -27.43 -5.89
C GLY A 299 0.31 -26.65 -6.58
N PHE A 300 0.72 -25.74 -7.46
CA PHE A 300 -0.13 -24.83 -8.21
C PHE A 300 -0.43 -25.39 -9.60
N ARG A 301 -1.69 -25.25 -10.02
CA ARG A 301 -2.10 -25.45 -11.41
C ARG A 301 -2.70 -24.15 -11.92
N LEU A 302 -2.07 -23.62 -12.95
CA LEU A 302 -2.50 -22.45 -13.69
C LEU A 302 -2.92 -22.90 -15.09
N HIS A 303 -4.13 -22.57 -15.48
CA HIS A 303 -4.50 -22.62 -16.88
C HIS A 303 -4.49 -21.20 -17.46
N THR A 304 -3.72 -20.98 -18.52
CA THR A 304 -3.62 -19.68 -19.17
C THR A 304 -3.40 -19.83 -20.67
N CYS A 305 -3.78 -18.82 -21.43
CA CYS A 305 -3.56 -18.79 -22.87
C CYS A 305 -2.27 -18.01 -23.16
N LEU A 306 -1.36 -18.62 -23.92
CA LEU A 306 -0.18 -17.92 -24.44
C LEU A 306 -0.57 -17.13 -25.68
N PHE A 307 -0.35 -15.82 -25.65
CA PHE A 307 -0.61 -14.94 -26.80
C PHE A 307 0.70 -14.50 -27.43
N TYR A 308 0.76 -14.61 -28.76
CA TYR A 308 1.88 -14.10 -29.53
C TYR A 308 1.59 -12.67 -29.98
N TYR A 309 2.31 -11.70 -29.41
CA TYR A 309 2.22 -10.29 -29.80
C TYR A 309 3.43 -9.88 -30.64
N ARG A 310 3.23 -9.25 -31.80
CA ARG A 310 4.28 -8.63 -32.65
C ARG A 310 3.87 -7.19 -32.99
N PRO A 311 4.76 -6.17 -32.99
CA PRO A 311 6.16 -6.12 -32.52
C PRO A 311 6.57 -4.85 -31.71
N SER A 312 7.27 -5.03 -30.59
CA SER A 312 8.41 -4.25 -30.03
C SER A 312 8.89 -4.97 -28.76
N PRO A 313 10.12 -4.79 -28.24
CA PRO A 313 10.72 -5.71 -27.27
C PRO A 313 10.13 -5.45 -25.88
N SER A 314 9.00 -6.06 -25.59
CA SER A 314 8.38 -6.01 -24.28
C SER A 314 7.73 -7.37 -24.02
N TYR A 315 8.57 -8.27 -23.53
CA TYR A 315 8.38 -9.54 -22.80
C TYR A 315 7.04 -10.30 -22.92
N ILE A 316 7.16 -11.62 -23.11
CA ILE A 316 6.11 -12.60 -22.86
C ILE A 316 6.50 -13.40 -21.60
N TRP A 317 5.56 -13.55 -20.64
CA TRP A 317 5.60 -14.44 -19.46
C TRP A 317 4.84 -15.75 -19.78
N ALA A 318 5.06 -16.94 -19.19
CA ALA A 318 5.94 -17.44 -18.14
C ALA A 318 6.34 -18.90 -18.50
N ASP A 319 7.60 -19.27 -18.27
CA ASP A 319 8.04 -20.67 -18.28
C ASP A 319 7.93 -21.21 -16.84
N CYS A 320 6.88 -22.00 -16.58
CA CYS A 320 6.78 -22.77 -15.34
C CYS A 320 7.43 -24.14 -15.57
N MET A 321 8.74 -24.22 -15.37
CA MET A 321 9.44 -25.49 -15.14
C MET A 321 8.91 -26.10 -13.83
N GLY A 322 7.86 -26.92 -13.94
CA GLY A 322 7.27 -27.65 -12.82
C GLY A 322 5.82 -28.12 -12.99
N GLY A 323 5.11 -27.73 -14.07
CA GLY A 323 3.76 -28.22 -14.37
C GLY A 323 3.77 -29.11 -15.61
N THR A 324 3.24 -30.32 -15.51
CA THR A 324 3.03 -31.18 -16.68
C THR A 324 2.00 -30.50 -17.59
N ILE A 325 2.42 -30.08 -18.79
CA ILE A 325 1.52 -29.71 -19.87
C ILE A 325 0.98 -31.04 -20.42
N THR A 326 -0.30 -31.32 -20.19
CA THR A 326 -1.05 -32.39 -20.88
C THR A 326 -2.08 -31.78 -21.79
#